data_AF-A0A4P5UVS6-F1
#
_entry.id   AF-A0A4P5UVS6-F1
#
_cell.length_a   1.000
_cell.length_b   1.000
_cell.length_c   1.000
_cell.angle_alpha   90.00
_cell.angle_beta   90.00
_cell.angle_gamma   90.00
#
_symmetry.space_group_name_H-M   'P 1'
#
loop_
_entity.id
_entity.type
_entity.pdbx_description
1 polymer ?
#
loop_
_entity_poly.entity_id
_entity_poly.type
_entity_poly.pdbx_seq_one_letter_code
_entity_poly.pdbx_strand_id
1 'polypeptide(L)'
;MVSEFPISQFRQINGTRRMAREKVMQLLVSCSSSDISWEEIFPHIVFRHFSFLEHEAEPHKLLTTEEINELESDTRIHWEESELDFIKELTQYTLAETEFTDGLLERFAQNWELERIALMDRVLLRMATAELIHFETIPTKVTINEIIELAKRYSTDKSNVFINGVLDAVLVELIAENKLSKSGRGLISK
;
A
#
# COMPACT_ATOMS: atom_id res chain seq x y z
N MET A 1 -27.02 -34.81 23.54
CA MET A 1 -25.88 -33.86 23.48
C MET A 1 -25.72 -33.48 22.02
N VAL A 2 -26.24 -32.31 21.64
CA VAL A 2 -26.07 -31.78 20.28
C VAL A 2 -24.63 -31.28 20.22
N SER A 3 -23.83 -31.81 19.31
CA SER A 3 -22.49 -31.29 19.06
C SER A 3 -22.64 -29.86 18.57
N GLU A 4 -22.14 -28.89 19.33
CA GLU A 4 -21.97 -27.52 18.84
C GLU A 4 -21.16 -27.59 17.55
N PHE A 5 -21.79 -27.20 16.44
CA PHE A 5 -21.07 -26.91 15.21
C PHE A 5 -20.07 -25.79 15.56
N PRO A 6 -18.76 -25.94 15.28
CA PRO A 6 -17.80 -24.91 15.61
C PRO A 6 -18.11 -23.69 14.73
N ILE A 7 -18.74 -22.69 15.33
CA ILE A 7 -18.88 -21.37 14.71
C ILE A 7 -17.47 -20.88 14.45
N SER A 8 -17.18 -20.49 13.21
CA SER A 8 -15.91 -19.89 12.81
C SER A 8 -15.59 -18.75 13.76
N GLN A 9 -14.61 -18.95 14.64
CA GLN A 9 -14.08 -17.86 15.44
C GLN A 9 -13.55 -16.81 14.45
N PHE A 10 -13.99 -15.55 14.57
CA PHE A 10 -13.50 -14.46 13.74
C PHE A 10 -11.97 -14.55 13.63
N ARG A 11 -11.48 -14.91 12.46
CA ARG A 11 -10.05 -15.05 12.23
C ARG A 11 -9.48 -13.64 12.28
N GLN A 12 -8.60 -13.39 13.23
CA GLN A 12 -7.85 -12.15 13.31
C GLN A 12 -6.42 -12.42 12.85
N ILE A 13 -5.89 -11.57 12.00
CA ILE A 13 -4.50 -11.65 11.53
C ILE A 13 -3.72 -10.45 12.02
N ASN A 14 -2.44 -10.65 12.34
CA ASN A 14 -1.56 -9.55 12.70
C ASN A 14 -1.13 -8.78 11.44
N GLY A 15 -1.16 -7.46 11.54
CA GLY A 15 -0.69 -6.56 10.51
C GLY A 15 0.79 -6.75 10.25
N THR A 16 1.18 -6.61 8.98
CA THR A 16 2.58 -6.67 8.56
C THR A 16 2.92 -5.43 7.74
N ARG A 17 4.21 -5.14 7.58
CA ARG A 17 4.67 -4.02 6.72
C ARG A 17 4.21 -4.16 5.27
N ARG A 18 4.08 -5.39 4.77
CA ARG A 18 3.52 -5.65 3.43
C ARG A 18 2.06 -5.24 3.35
N MET A 19 1.24 -5.64 4.33
CA MET A 19 -0.18 -5.25 4.38
C MET A 19 -0.33 -3.74 4.62
N ALA A 20 0.55 -3.14 5.41
CA ALA A 20 0.55 -1.71 5.67
C ALA A 20 0.76 -0.91 4.37
N ARG A 21 1.75 -1.28 3.55
CA ARG A 21 1.94 -0.67 2.21
C ARG A 21 0.73 -0.82 1.32
N GLU A 22 0.09 -1.99 1.35
CA GLU A 22 -1.14 -2.22 0.60
C GLU A 22 -2.26 -1.27 1.03
N LYS A 23 -2.41 -1.01 2.34
CA LYS A 23 -3.37 -0.02 2.86
C LYS A 23 -3.02 1.41 2.47
N VAL A 24 -1.74 1.78 2.49
CA VAL A 24 -1.29 3.10 2.01
C VAL A 24 -1.62 3.29 0.53
N MET A 25 -1.37 2.28 -0.30
CA MET A 25 -1.74 2.30 -1.72
C MET A 25 -3.26 2.47 -1.91
N GLN A 26 -4.07 1.71 -1.18
CA GLN A 26 -5.54 1.85 -1.21
C GLN A 26 -5.99 3.26 -0.80
N LEU A 27 -5.36 3.85 0.24
CA LEU A 27 -5.64 5.22 0.67
C LEU A 27 -5.32 6.23 -0.42
N LEU A 28 -4.12 6.19 -0.98
CA LEU A 28 -3.66 7.15 -1.99
C LEU A 28 -4.48 7.07 -3.29
N VAL A 29 -4.87 5.86 -3.71
CA VAL A 29 -5.76 5.66 -4.87
C VAL A 29 -7.14 6.25 -4.59
N SER A 30 -7.68 6.04 -3.39
CA SER A 30 -8.98 6.60 -2.98
C SER A 30 -8.96 8.13 -2.93
N CYS A 31 -7.89 8.73 -2.38
CA CYS A 31 -7.69 10.18 -2.38
C CYS A 31 -7.48 10.75 -3.79
N SER A 32 -6.90 9.99 -4.72
CA SER A 32 -6.73 10.47 -6.10
C SER A 32 -8.04 10.53 -6.88
N SER A 33 -9.09 9.86 -6.38
CA SER A 33 -10.39 9.75 -7.05
C SER A 33 -11.52 10.50 -6.31
N SER A 34 -11.21 11.13 -5.16
CA SER A 34 -12.18 11.81 -4.31
C SER A 34 -11.58 13.07 -3.70
N ASP A 35 -12.40 14.07 -3.39
CA ASP A 35 -11.96 15.30 -2.71
C ASP A 35 -11.87 15.13 -1.18
N ILE A 36 -11.77 13.89 -0.70
CA ILE A 36 -11.78 13.53 0.73
C ILE A 36 -10.34 13.38 1.22
N SER A 37 -10.06 13.96 2.39
CA SER A 37 -8.76 13.85 3.04
C SER A 37 -8.41 12.40 3.39
N TRP A 38 -7.13 12.04 3.35
CA TRP A 38 -6.73 10.66 3.67
C TRP A 38 -7.05 10.30 5.12
N GLU A 39 -7.05 11.30 6.02
CA GLU A 39 -7.41 11.16 7.44
C GLU A 39 -8.85 10.69 7.62
N GLU A 40 -9.78 11.18 6.80
CA GLU A 40 -11.18 10.76 6.81
C GLU A 40 -11.36 9.35 6.25
N ILE A 41 -10.59 8.98 5.21
CA ILE A 41 -10.66 7.65 4.59
C ILE A 41 -9.93 6.58 5.43
N PHE A 42 -8.89 6.98 6.16
CA PHE A 42 -8.01 6.10 6.96
C PHE A 42 -8.77 5.06 7.79
N PRO A 43 -9.72 5.42 8.67
CA PRO A 43 -10.39 4.44 9.52
C PRO A 43 -11.21 3.42 8.70
N HIS A 44 -11.75 3.82 7.55
CA HIS A 44 -12.54 2.95 6.69
C HIS A 44 -11.66 1.93 5.96
N ILE A 45 -10.48 2.33 5.47
CA ILE A 45 -9.59 1.41 4.74
C ILE A 45 -8.75 0.54 5.68
N VAL A 46 -8.24 1.12 6.77
CA VAL A 46 -7.27 0.46 7.66
C VAL A 46 -7.97 -0.43 8.68
N PHE A 47 -9.08 0.02 9.26
CA PHE A 47 -9.83 -0.74 10.26
C PHE A 47 -11.08 -1.43 9.71
N ARG A 48 -11.43 -1.18 8.44
CA ARG A 48 -12.68 -1.66 7.83
C ARG A 48 -13.91 -1.28 8.64
N HIS A 49 -13.90 -0.06 9.18
CA HIS A 49 -15.08 0.45 9.89
C HIS A 49 -16.14 0.85 8.86
N PHE A 50 -16.96 -0.12 8.47
CA PHE A 50 -18.15 0.11 7.66
C PHE A 50 -19.37 0.09 8.54
N SER A 51 -20.12 1.19 8.56
CA SER A 51 -21.41 1.28 9.22
C SER A 51 -22.44 0.54 8.37
N PHE A 52 -22.52 -0.79 8.49
CA PHE A 52 -23.62 -1.52 7.87
C PHE A 52 -24.89 -1.27 8.69
N LEU A 53 -25.99 -0.91 8.02
CA LEU A 53 -27.32 -1.00 8.62
C LEU A 53 -27.52 -2.46 9.03
N GLU A 54 -27.87 -2.71 10.29
CA GLU A 54 -28.10 -4.05 10.84
C GLU A 54 -29.00 -4.85 9.88
N HIS A 55 -28.43 -5.82 9.17
CA HIS A 55 -29.21 -6.87 8.55
C HIS A 55 -29.52 -7.87 9.65
N GLU A 56 -30.80 -8.10 9.95
CA GLU A 56 -31.22 -9.17 10.85
C GLU A 56 -30.71 -10.50 10.28
N ALA A 57 -29.77 -11.13 10.98
CA ALA A 57 -29.20 -12.40 10.56
C ALA A 57 -30.26 -13.52 10.73
N GLU A 58 -30.64 -14.18 9.64
CA GLU A 58 -31.54 -15.32 9.69
C GLU A 58 -30.79 -16.57 10.25
N PRO A 59 -31.20 -17.13 11.40
CA PRO A 59 -30.41 -18.10 12.18
C PRO A 59 -30.19 -19.47 11.51
N HIS A 60 -30.64 -19.67 10.26
CA HIS A 60 -30.53 -20.94 9.53
C HIS A 60 -30.11 -20.79 8.06
N LYS A 61 -29.65 -19.60 7.65
CA LYS A 61 -29.16 -19.39 6.28
C LYS A 61 -27.79 -20.05 6.11
N LEU A 62 -27.70 -21.04 5.22
CA LEU A 62 -26.42 -21.51 4.71
C LEU A 62 -25.83 -20.42 3.82
N LEU A 63 -24.61 -20.00 4.13
CA LEU A 63 -23.89 -19.01 3.33
C LEU A 63 -23.52 -19.59 1.97
N THR A 64 -23.70 -18.79 0.94
CA THR A 64 -23.17 -19.07 -0.40
C THR A 64 -21.65 -18.97 -0.42
N THR A 65 -21.01 -19.52 -1.46
CA THR A 65 -19.56 -19.38 -1.65
C THR A 65 -19.13 -17.91 -1.75
N GLU A 66 -19.90 -17.07 -2.46
CA GLU A 66 -19.70 -15.62 -2.47
C GLU A 66 -19.75 -15.01 -1.06
N GLU A 67 -20.76 -15.33 -0.25
CA GLU A 67 -20.88 -14.79 1.11
C GLU A 67 -19.78 -15.28 2.05
N ILE A 68 -19.30 -16.52 1.86
CA ILE A 68 -18.13 -17.03 2.57
C ILE A 68 -16.87 -16.25 2.14
N ASN A 69 -16.68 -16.04 0.85
CA ASN A 69 -15.56 -15.26 0.32
C ASN A 69 -15.60 -13.80 0.81
N GLU A 70 -16.79 -13.19 0.90
CA GLU A 70 -16.98 -11.86 1.45
C GLU A 70 -16.59 -11.82 2.94
N LEU A 71 -17.04 -12.78 3.74
CA LEU A 71 -16.67 -12.88 5.16
C LEU A 71 -15.17 -13.14 5.36
N GLU A 72 -14.57 -14.01 4.54
CA GLU A 72 -13.12 -14.24 4.56
C GLU A 72 -12.36 -12.99 4.13
N SER A 73 -12.88 -12.26 3.15
CA SER A 73 -12.33 -10.97 2.71
C SER A 73 -12.35 -9.96 3.86
N ASP A 74 -13.26 -10.10 4.83
CA ASP A 74 -13.47 -9.20 5.98
C ASP A 74 -12.65 -9.56 7.24
N THR A 75 -11.72 -10.51 7.14
CA THR A 75 -10.78 -10.86 8.22
C THR A 75 -10.19 -9.60 8.87
N ARG A 76 -10.45 -9.39 10.16
CA ARG A 76 -9.98 -8.21 10.90
C ARG A 76 -8.46 -8.25 11.05
N ILE A 77 -7.81 -7.13 10.77
CA ILE A 77 -6.37 -6.98 10.96
C ILE A 77 -6.12 -6.33 12.33
N HIS A 78 -5.32 -6.98 13.17
CA HIS A 78 -4.75 -6.37 14.37
C HIS A 78 -3.52 -5.56 13.96
N TRP A 79 -3.56 -4.24 14.11
CA TRP A 79 -2.41 -3.37 13.86
C TRP A 79 -1.74 -3.02 15.18
N GLU A 80 -0.46 -3.30 15.29
CA GLU A 80 0.37 -2.71 16.34
C GLU A 80 0.59 -1.22 16.06
N GLU A 81 0.92 -0.46 17.09
CA GLU A 81 1.15 1.00 16.98
C GLU A 81 2.22 1.33 15.92
N SER A 82 3.29 0.54 15.87
CA SER A 82 4.40 0.76 14.92
C SER A 82 3.99 0.63 13.45
N GLU A 83 2.98 -0.19 13.16
CA GLU A 83 2.43 -0.37 11.82
C GLU A 83 1.47 0.75 11.48
N LEU A 84 0.66 1.20 12.44
CA LEU A 84 -0.23 2.35 12.25
C LEU A 84 0.56 3.62 11.97
N ASP A 85 1.65 3.85 12.71
CA ASP A 85 2.54 4.99 12.51
C ASP A 85 3.17 4.93 11.12
N PHE A 86 3.65 3.76 10.72
CA PHE A 86 4.19 3.56 9.37
C PHE A 86 3.17 3.83 8.27
N ILE A 87 1.91 3.41 8.42
CA ILE A 87 0.86 3.71 7.43
C ILE A 87 0.66 5.22 7.32
N LYS A 88 0.57 5.92 8.45
CA LYS A 88 0.36 7.38 8.48
C LYS A 88 1.56 8.12 7.88
N GLU A 89 2.77 7.82 8.36
CA GLU A 89 4.02 8.43 7.90
C GLU A 89 4.22 8.19 6.41
N LEU A 90 4.10 6.94 5.93
CA LEU A 90 4.29 6.66 4.51
C LEU A 90 3.24 7.38 3.66
N THR A 91 1.98 7.48 4.12
CA THR A 91 0.94 8.25 3.42
C THR A 91 1.32 9.73 3.34
N GLN A 92 1.67 10.35 4.47
CA GLN A 92 2.04 11.76 4.56
C GLN A 92 3.28 12.08 3.72
N TYR A 93 4.33 11.28 3.83
CA TYR A 93 5.55 11.44 3.04
C TYR A 93 5.29 11.23 1.55
N THR A 94 4.42 10.29 1.17
CA THR A 94 4.06 10.10 -0.24
C THR A 94 3.35 11.33 -0.82
N LEU A 95 2.45 11.93 -0.06
CA LEU A 95 1.78 13.18 -0.46
C LEU A 95 2.79 14.33 -0.56
N ALA A 96 3.71 14.45 0.40
CA ALA A 96 4.73 15.50 0.41
C ALA A 96 5.74 15.39 -0.75
N GLU A 97 6.12 14.17 -1.15
CA GLU A 97 7.06 13.91 -2.24
C GLU A 97 6.39 13.79 -3.62
N THR A 98 5.10 14.10 -3.73
CA THR A 98 4.34 13.94 -4.99
C THR A 98 4.91 14.80 -6.12
N GLU A 99 5.12 16.10 -5.88
CA GLU A 99 5.66 17.01 -6.91
C GLU A 99 7.07 16.61 -7.34
N PHE A 100 7.92 16.27 -6.38
CA PHE A 100 9.28 15.81 -6.65
C PHE A 100 9.27 14.54 -7.51
N THR A 101 8.46 13.54 -7.11
CA THR A 101 8.37 12.28 -7.85
C THR A 101 7.78 12.49 -9.24
N ASP A 102 6.70 13.26 -9.38
CA ASP A 102 6.08 13.54 -10.68
C ASP A 102 7.07 14.25 -11.62
N GLY A 103 7.86 15.20 -11.11
CA GLY A 103 8.94 15.83 -11.86
C GLY A 103 10.01 14.84 -12.33
N LEU A 104 10.39 13.85 -11.52
CA LEU A 104 11.28 12.76 -11.96
C LEU A 104 10.63 11.94 -13.08
N LEU A 105 9.36 11.58 -12.92
CA LEU A 105 8.62 10.78 -13.90
C LEU A 105 8.50 11.49 -15.25
N GLU A 106 8.24 12.80 -15.27
CA GLU A 106 8.21 13.59 -16.52
C GLU A 106 9.55 13.56 -17.26
N ARG A 107 10.67 13.67 -16.53
CA ARG A 107 12.01 13.63 -17.13
C ARG A 107 12.35 12.27 -17.71
N PHE A 108 12.00 11.19 -17.00
CA PHE A 108 12.32 9.82 -17.43
C PHE A 108 11.38 9.30 -18.50
N ALA A 109 10.13 9.72 -18.46
CA ALA A 109 9.12 9.34 -19.43
C ALA A 109 9.16 10.27 -20.66
N GLN A 110 10.35 10.56 -21.21
CA GLN A 110 10.64 11.58 -22.24
C GLN A 110 9.84 11.49 -23.57
N ASN A 111 8.80 10.67 -23.66
CA ASN A 111 7.80 10.57 -24.75
C ASN A 111 6.37 10.24 -24.27
N TRP A 112 6.07 10.30 -22.96
CA TRP A 112 4.77 9.95 -22.38
C TRP A 112 4.27 11.11 -21.51
N GLU A 113 3.05 11.57 -21.78
CA GLU A 113 2.30 12.42 -20.85
C GLU A 113 2.10 11.64 -19.53
N LEU A 114 2.33 12.26 -18.37
CA LEU A 114 2.11 11.62 -17.06
C LEU A 114 0.70 11.02 -16.95
N GLU A 115 -0.30 11.63 -17.60
CA GLU A 115 -1.68 11.13 -17.61
C GLU A 115 -1.83 9.76 -18.30
N ARG A 116 -0.85 9.32 -19.12
CA ARG A 116 -0.86 8.01 -19.78
C ARG A 116 -0.30 6.90 -18.92
N ILE A 117 0.41 7.24 -17.84
CA ILE A 117 0.87 6.25 -16.87
C ILE A 117 -0.33 5.83 -16.02
N ALA A 118 -0.52 4.53 -15.85
CA ALA A 118 -1.61 4.01 -15.03
C ALA A 118 -1.57 4.64 -13.63
N LEU A 119 -2.75 5.03 -13.11
CA LEU A 119 -2.86 5.65 -11.77
C LEU A 119 -2.16 4.79 -10.70
N MET A 120 -2.33 3.48 -10.77
CA MET A 120 -1.67 2.54 -9.86
C MET A 120 -0.14 2.66 -9.92
N ASP A 121 0.44 2.70 -11.12
CA ASP A 121 1.89 2.80 -11.29
C ASP A 121 2.44 4.12 -10.75
N ARG A 122 1.72 5.23 -10.97
CA ARG A 122 2.06 6.54 -10.40
C ARG A 122 2.06 6.51 -8.87
N VAL A 123 1.00 5.97 -8.27
CA VAL A 123 0.89 5.85 -6.80
C VAL A 123 2.03 5.00 -6.25
N LEU A 124 2.30 3.85 -6.88
CA LEU A 124 3.38 2.94 -6.46
C LEU A 124 4.77 3.58 -6.56
N LEU A 125 5.03 4.35 -7.62
CA LEU A 125 6.30 5.07 -7.79
C LEU A 125 6.46 6.19 -6.74
N ARG A 126 5.40 6.95 -6.44
CA ARG A 126 5.40 7.96 -5.37
C ARG A 126 5.66 7.34 -4.00
N MET A 127 4.98 6.23 -3.69
CA MET A 127 5.20 5.49 -2.45
C MET A 127 6.64 4.99 -2.34
N ALA A 128 7.19 4.44 -3.41
CA ALA A 128 8.57 3.96 -3.44
C ALA A 128 9.56 5.10 -3.18
N THR A 129 9.41 6.24 -3.86
CA THR A 129 10.28 7.41 -3.68
C THR A 129 10.22 7.92 -2.24
N ALA A 130 9.02 8.08 -1.68
CA ALA A 130 8.85 8.50 -0.29
C ALA A 130 9.50 7.51 0.70
N GLU A 131 9.32 6.21 0.49
CA GLU A 131 9.92 5.20 1.37
C GLU A 131 11.47 5.17 1.25
N LEU A 132 11.99 5.39 0.05
CA LEU A 132 13.42 5.50 -0.21
C LEU A 132 14.05 6.71 0.51
N ILE A 133 13.38 7.85 0.51
CA ILE A 133 13.88 9.10 1.12
C ILE A 133 13.76 9.06 2.65
N HIS A 134 12.58 8.70 3.17
CA HIS A 134 12.24 8.98 4.58
C HIS A 134 12.48 7.79 5.54
N PHE A 135 12.56 6.56 5.03
CA PHE A 135 12.69 5.37 5.89
C PHE A 135 14.09 4.78 5.83
N GLU A 136 15.00 5.34 6.62
CA GLU A 136 16.42 4.97 6.58
C GLU A 136 16.70 3.50 6.93
N THR A 137 15.86 2.91 7.79
CA THR A 137 16.01 1.54 8.29
C THR A 137 15.56 0.47 7.30
N ILE A 138 14.88 0.86 6.21
CA ILE A 138 14.41 -0.05 5.17
C ILE A 138 15.41 -0.06 4.02
N PRO A 139 16.05 -1.21 3.73
CA PRO A 139 16.98 -1.32 2.61
C PRO A 139 16.30 -1.02 1.27
N THR A 140 17.00 -0.33 0.36
CA THR A 140 16.47 0.06 -0.96
C THR A 140 15.88 -1.12 -1.74
N LYS A 141 16.56 -2.27 -1.71
CA LYS A 141 16.10 -3.50 -2.38
C LYS A 141 14.78 -4.03 -1.81
N VAL A 142 14.54 -3.85 -0.51
CA VAL A 142 13.28 -4.28 0.12
C VAL A 142 12.15 -3.40 -0.39
N THR A 143 12.31 -2.08 -0.36
CA THR A 143 11.32 -1.14 -0.91
C THR A 143 10.99 -1.46 -2.36
N ILE A 144 11.99 -1.60 -3.22
CA ILE A 144 11.78 -1.91 -4.65
C ILE A 144 11.01 -3.21 -4.83
N ASN A 145 11.42 -4.29 -4.14
CA ASN A 145 10.76 -5.58 -4.25
C ASN A 145 9.30 -5.52 -3.79
N GLU A 146 9.00 -4.88 -2.66
CA GLU A 146 7.63 -4.77 -2.18
C GLU A 146 6.73 -3.99 -3.12
N ILE A 147 7.24 -2.92 -3.74
CA ILE A 147 6.51 -2.10 -4.71
C ILE A 147 6.25 -2.88 -6.00
N ILE A 148 7.23 -3.65 -6.49
CA ILE A 148 7.07 -4.53 -7.65
C ILE A 148 6.02 -5.62 -7.36
N GLU A 149 6.01 -6.20 -6.16
CA GLU A 149 5.02 -7.19 -5.77
C GLU A 149 3.61 -6.61 -5.63
N LEU A 150 3.47 -5.32 -5.31
CA LEU A 150 2.18 -4.63 -5.40
C LEU A 150 1.77 -4.38 -6.85
N ALA A 151 2.71 -3.96 -7.72
CA ALA A 151 2.45 -3.74 -9.14
C ALA A 151 1.93 -5.00 -9.83
N LYS A 152 2.54 -6.15 -9.56
CA LYS A 152 2.10 -7.46 -10.09
C LYS A 152 0.68 -7.83 -9.67
N ARG A 153 0.23 -7.38 -8.50
CA ARG A 153 -1.08 -7.73 -7.94
C ARG A 153 -2.19 -6.77 -8.35
N TYR A 154 -1.85 -5.50 -8.50
CA TYR A 154 -2.85 -4.42 -8.59
C TYR A 154 -2.77 -3.59 -9.87
N SER A 155 -1.75 -3.79 -10.71
CA SER A 155 -1.55 -3.04 -11.95
C SER A 155 -1.53 -3.97 -13.18
N THR A 156 -0.96 -3.51 -14.29
CA THR A 156 -0.95 -4.26 -15.56
C THR A 156 0.22 -5.25 -15.63
N ASP A 157 0.14 -6.24 -16.53
CA ASP A 157 1.19 -7.25 -16.75
C ASP A 157 2.56 -6.67 -17.10
N LYS A 158 2.62 -5.44 -17.62
CA LYS A 158 3.87 -4.74 -17.99
C LYS A 158 4.40 -3.83 -16.90
N SER A 159 3.61 -3.56 -15.86
CA SER A 159 3.90 -2.56 -14.83
C SER A 159 5.09 -2.92 -13.96
N ASN A 160 5.32 -4.21 -13.68
CA ASN A 160 6.47 -4.67 -12.90
C ASN A 160 7.82 -4.32 -13.57
N VAL A 161 7.92 -4.50 -14.89
CA VAL A 161 9.14 -4.18 -15.66
C VAL A 161 9.32 -2.67 -15.76
N PHE A 162 8.23 -1.96 -16.06
CA PHE A 162 8.22 -0.50 -16.14
C PHE A 162 8.66 0.14 -14.82
N ILE A 163 8.00 -0.20 -13.71
CA ILE A 163 8.31 0.34 -12.38
C ILE A 163 9.74 0.04 -11.99
N ASN A 164 10.24 -1.18 -12.21
CA ASN A 164 11.63 -1.49 -11.90
C ASN A 164 12.60 -0.57 -12.65
N GLY A 165 12.40 -0.39 -13.96
CA GLY A 165 13.25 0.49 -14.77
C GLY A 165 13.21 1.96 -14.33
N VAL A 166 12.04 2.45 -13.91
CA VAL A 166 11.90 3.82 -13.39
C VAL A 166 12.57 3.95 -12.01
N LEU A 167 12.40 2.97 -11.11
CA LEU A 167 13.00 3.01 -9.78
C LEU A 167 14.53 2.97 -9.81
N ASP A 168 15.11 2.28 -10.78
CA ASP A 168 16.55 2.32 -11.01
C ASP A 168 17.03 3.74 -11.34
N ALA A 169 16.28 4.47 -12.18
CA ALA A 169 16.57 5.87 -12.51
C ALA A 169 16.34 6.82 -11.32
N VAL A 170 15.25 6.63 -10.56
CA VAL A 170 14.96 7.39 -9.34
C VAL A 170 16.09 7.23 -8.33
N LEU A 171 16.61 6.02 -8.11
CA LEU A 171 17.72 5.81 -7.18
C LEU A 171 18.97 6.60 -7.55
N VAL A 172 19.32 6.67 -8.84
CA VAL A 172 20.47 7.45 -9.32
C VAL A 172 20.31 8.93 -8.98
N GLU A 173 19.12 9.48 -9.18
CA GLU A 173 18.82 10.89 -8.87
C GLU A 173 18.81 11.15 -7.36
N LEU A 174 18.22 10.27 -6.56
CA LEU A 174 18.23 10.42 -5.10
C LEU A 174 19.65 10.42 -4.52
N ILE A 175 20.56 9.64 -5.11
CA ILE A 175 21.98 9.66 -4.75
C ILE A 175 22.63 10.97 -5.19
N ALA A 176 22.36 11.43 -6.42
CA ALA A 176 22.92 12.67 -6.95
C ALA A 176 22.48 13.91 -6.15
N GLU A 177 21.24 13.95 -5.68
CA GLU A 177 20.68 15.01 -4.84
C GLU A 177 20.95 14.83 -3.33
N ASN A 178 21.68 13.78 -2.94
CA ASN A 178 21.96 13.45 -1.54
C ASN A 178 20.70 13.30 -0.66
N LYS A 179 19.60 12.82 -1.26
CA LYS A 179 18.31 12.54 -0.61
C LYS A 179 18.19 11.10 -0.09
N LEU A 180 19.13 10.23 -0.43
CA LEU A 180 19.14 8.83 0.01
C LEU A 180 20.02 8.65 1.27
N SER A 181 19.38 8.60 2.44
CA SER A 181 20.04 8.23 3.71
C SER A 181 19.53 6.87 4.17
N LYS A 182 20.39 5.83 4.16
CA LYS A 182 20.03 4.48 4.63
C LYS A 182 20.94 4.07 5.79
N SER A 183 20.34 3.72 6.92
CA SER A 183 21.03 3.39 8.17
C SER A 183 20.48 2.06 8.73
N GLY A 184 21.32 1.04 8.89
CA GLY A 184 20.86 -0.27 9.36
C GLY A 184 21.84 -1.43 9.16
N ARG A 185 21.63 -2.54 9.89
CA ARG A 185 22.46 -3.76 9.77
C ARG A 185 22.33 -4.34 8.35
N GLY A 186 23.43 -4.38 7.61
CA GLY A 186 23.49 -4.87 6.22
C GLY A 186 23.71 -3.78 5.16
N LEU A 187 23.84 -2.51 5.55
CA LEU A 187 24.08 -1.37 4.65
C LEU A 187 25.52 -0.83 4.69
N ILE A 188 26.41 -1.48 5.45
CA ILE A 188 27.85 -1.16 5.44
C ILE A 188 28.53 -2.06 4.39
N SER A 189 28.55 -1.62 3.13
CA SER A 189 29.68 -1.96 2.26
C SER A 189 30.64 -0.78 2.30
N LYS A 190 31.72 -0.92 3.07
CA LYS A 190 32.96 -0.20 2.76
C LYS A 190 33.48 -0.67 1.40
#